data_AF-A0A1H9BKV0-F1
#
_entry.id   AF-A0A1H9BKV0-F1
#
_cell.length_a   1.000
_cell.length_b   1.000
_cell.length_c   1.000
_cell.angle_alpha   90.00
_cell.angle_beta   90.00
_cell.angle_gamma   90.00
#
_symmetry.space_group_name_H-M   'P 1'
#
loop_
_entity.id
_entity.type
_entity.pdbx_description
1 polymer ?
#
loop_
_entity_poly.entity_id
_entity_poly.type
_entity_poly.pdbx_seq_one_letter_code
_entity_poly.pdbx_strand_id
1 'polypeptide(L)'
;MSIKVTFGELMSASSQISSAHNKISGELEALEGRVKNVLAGYDGESSEAYNNAQREWDTAASDLAQVLSSIGVAVQQAAEAYQEGERRNASRWG
;
A
#
# COMPACT_ATOMS: atom_id res chain seq x y z
N MET A 1 -26.62 -10.45 -1.63
CA MET A 1 -25.37 -11.25 -1.58
C MET A 1 -24.15 -10.48 -2.15
N SER A 2 -24.26 -9.20 -2.51
CA SER A 2 -23.21 -8.45 -3.22
C SER A 2 -22.12 -7.84 -2.32
N ILE A 3 -22.47 -7.23 -1.18
CA ILE A 3 -21.49 -6.51 -0.34
C ILE A 3 -20.44 -7.42 0.32
N LYS A 4 -20.83 -8.64 0.75
CA LYS A 4 -19.88 -9.61 1.33
C LYS A 4 -18.81 -10.05 0.31
N VAL A 5 -19.20 -10.16 -0.95
CA VAL A 5 -18.30 -10.45 -2.07
C VAL A 5 -17.37 -9.26 -2.30
N THR A 6 -17.92 -8.05 -2.39
CA THR A 6 -17.14 -6.80 -2.55
C THR A 6 -16.16 -6.57 -1.40
N PHE A 7 -16.55 -6.89 -0.16
CA PHE A 7 -15.68 -6.79 1.01
C PHE A 7 -14.50 -7.77 0.95
N GLY A 8 -14.76 -9.03 0.55
CA GLY A 8 -13.71 -10.02 0.34
C GLY A 8 -12.75 -9.62 -0.79
N GLU A 9 -13.27 -9.05 -1.87
CA GLU A 9 -12.46 -8.51 -2.98
C GLU A 9 -11.59 -7.34 -2.52
N LEU A 10 -12.15 -6.44 -1.70
CA LEU A 10 -11.42 -5.27 -1.19
C LEU A 10 -10.33 -5.65 -0.18
N MET A 11 -10.59 -6.62 0.69
CA MET A 11 -9.58 -7.21 1.56
C MET A 11 -8.46 -7.89 0.76
N SER A 12 -8.82 -8.66 -0.28
CA SER A 12 -7.85 -9.31 -1.15
C SER A 12 -6.99 -8.27 -1.88
N ALA A 13 -7.60 -7.21 -2.42
CA ALA A 13 -6.90 -6.11 -3.06
C ALA A 13 -5.94 -5.41 -2.08
N SER A 14 -6.38 -5.11 -0.85
CA SER A 14 -5.52 -4.51 0.18
C SER A 14 -4.30 -5.40 0.52
N SER A 15 -4.51 -6.71 0.66
CA SER A 15 -3.43 -7.67 0.89
C SER A 15 -2.45 -7.76 -0.28
N GLN A 16 -2.96 -7.74 -1.51
CA GLN A 16 -2.14 -7.76 -2.72
C GLN A 16 -1.30 -6.49 -2.84
N ILE A 17 -1.90 -5.32 -2.59
CA ILE A 17 -1.19 -4.05 -2.64
C ILE A 17 -0.14 -3.96 -1.51
N SER A 18 -0.44 -4.46 -0.30
CA SER A 18 0.54 -4.52 0.80
C SER A 18 1.72 -5.44 0.47
N SER A 19 1.44 -6.56 -0.19
CA SER A 19 2.50 -7.49 -0.67
C SER A 19 3.34 -6.85 -1.76
N ALA A 20 2.72 -6.13 -2.70
CA ALA A 20 3.41 -5.38 -3.75
C ALA A 20 4.28 -4.27 -3.17
N HIS A 21 3.78 -3.53 -2.18
CA HIS A 21 4.56 -2.53 -1.43
C HIS A 21 5.82 -3.17 -0.82
N ASN A 22 5.67 -4.24 -0.03
CA ASN A 22 6.80 -4.90 0.61
C ASN A 22 7.83 -5.43 -0.40
N LYS A 23 7.36 -5.94 -1.54
CA LYS A 23 8.22 -6.39 -2.63
C LYS A 23 9.01 -5.23 -3.24
N ILE A 24 8.35 -4.12 -3.55
CA ILE A 24 8.99 -2.92 -4.08
C ILE A 24 10.02 -2.37 -3.08
N SER A 25 9.66 -2.24 -1.80
CA SER A 25 10.60 -1.80 -0.76
C SER A 25 11.84 -2.69 -0.66
N GLY A 26 11.66 -4.02 -0.69
CA GLY A 26 12.79 -4.96 -0.65
C GLY A 26 13.68 -4.90 -1.90
N GLU A 27 13.08 -4.75 -3.08
CA GLU A 27 13.83 -4.54 -4.33
C GLU A 27 14.62 -3.22 -4.31
N LEU A 28 14.06 -2.17 -3.70
CA LEU A 28 14.71 -0.87 -3.53
C LEU A 28 15.89 -0.93 -2.56
N GLU A 29 15.73 -1.55 -1.39
CA GLU A 29 16.84 -1.76 -0.45
C GLU A 29 17.98 -2.56 -1.10
N ALA A 30 17.64 -3.59 -1.88
CA ALA A 30 18.63 -4.36 -2.63
C ALA A 30 19.33 -3.52 -3.69
N LEU A 31 18.60 -2.67 -4.40
CA LEU A 31 19.16 -1.74 -5.39
C LEU A 31 20.08 -0.71 -4.72
N GLU A 32 19.64 -0.13 -3.60
CA GLU A 32 20.41 0.82 -2.79
C GLU A 32 21.76 0.23 -2.36
N GLY A 33 21.75 -1.00 -1.85
CA GLY A 33 22.95 -1.71 -1.44
C GLY A 33 23.91 -1.99 -2.60
N ARG A 34 23.38 -2.33 -3.78
CA ARG A 34 24.20 -2.53 -4.99
C ARG A 34 24.79 -1.22 -5.49
N VAL A 35 24.02 -0.13 -5.49
CA VAL A 35 24.49 1.18 -5.96
C VAL A 35 25.54 1.76 -5.02
N LYS A 36 25.37 1.67 -3.70
CA LYS A 36 26.40 2.08 -2.73
C LYS A 36 27.75 1.38 -2.96
N ASN A 37 27.72 0.07 -3.25
CA ASN A 37 28.93 -0.68 -3.58
C ASN A 37 29.59 -0.24 -4.89
N VAL A 38 28.80 0.12 -5.91
CA VAL A 38 29.32 0.60 -7.20
C VAL A 38 29.86 2.03 -7.10
N LEU A 39 29.16 2.92 -6.38
CA LEU A 39 29.55 4.30 -6.17
C LEU A 39 30.80 4.44 -5.27
N ALA A 40 31.05 3.49 -4.36
CA ALA A 40 32.30 3.45 -3.60
C ALA A 40 33.55 3.37 -4.50
N GLY A 41 33.40 2.97 -5.77
CA GLY A 41 34.45 2.99 -6.79
C GLY A 41 34.38 4.12 -7.83
N TYR A 42 33.32 4.94 -7.84
CA TYR A 42 33.07 5.99 -8.85
C TYR A 42 32.97 7.37 -8.20
N ASP A 43 33.98 8.20 -8.42
CA ASP A 43 34.17 9.52 -7.80
C ASP A 43 33.09 10.54 -8.26
N GLY A 44 32.33 11.10 -7.31
CA GLY A 44 31.63 12.39 -7.39
C GLY A 44 30.37 12.56 -8.27
N GLU A 45 30.39 12.19 -9.54
CA GLU A 45 29.43 12.73 -10.54
C GLU A 45 28.12 11.91 -10.67
N SER A 46 28.12 10.62 -10.35
CA SER A 46 26.91 9.77 -10.39
C SER A 46 25.99 9.88 -9.16
N SER A 47 26.32 10.76 -8.22
CA SER A 47 25.55 10.96 -6.97
C SER A 47 24.17 11.56 -7.23
N GLU A 48 24.04 12.50 -8.15
CA GLU A 48 22.81 13.28 -8.32
C GLU A 48 21.68 12.48 -9.00
N ALA A 49 21.99 11.72 -10.05
CA ALA A 49 21.04 10.82 -10.72
C ALA A 49 20.53 9.73 -9.77
N TYR A 50 21.41 9.19 -8.92
CA TYR A 50 21.04 8.25 -7.87
C TYR A 50 20.13 8.88 -6.82
N ASN A 51 20.49 10.06 -6.29
CA ASN A 51 19.66 10.76 -5.30
C ASN A 51 18.28 11.15 -5.85
N ASN A 52 18.16 11.38 -7.16
CA ASN A 52 16.88 11.60 -7.82
C ASN A 52 16.05 10.32 -7.92
N ALA A 53 16.64 9.22 -8.41
CA ALA A 53 15.96 7.93 -8.45
C ALA A 53 15.51 7.49 -7.05
N GLN A 54 16.35 7.77 -6.04
CA GLN A 54 16.03 7.51 -4.65
C GLN A 54 14.79 8.25 -4.18
N ARG A 55 14.74 9.56 -4.43
CA ARG A 55 13.58 10.37 -4.06
C ARG A 55 12.31 9.96 -4.79
N GLU A 56 12.41 9.62 -6.08
CA GLU A 56 11.27 9.21 -6.89
C GLU A 56 10.64 7.92 -6.35
N TRP A 57 11.48 6.93 -6.00
CA TRP A 57 10.98 5.67 -5.45
C TRP A 57 10.41 5.84 -4.02
N ASP A 58 11.02 6.68 -3.19
CA ASP A 58 10.55 6.90 -1.80
C ASP A 58 9.18 7.57 -1.82
N THR A 59 8.99 8.48 -2.77
CA THR A 59 7.71 9.13 -3.04
C THR A 59 6.66 8.11 -3.48
N ALA A 60 6.99 7.26 -4.47
CA ALA A 60 6.07 6.25 -4.97
C ALA A 60 5.65 5.23 -3.89
N ALA A 61 6.59 4.82 -3.02
CA ALA A 61 6.31 3.94 -1.90
C ALA A 61 5.37 4.61 -0.87
N SER A 62 5.63 5.87 -0.54
CA SER A 62 4.78 6.66 0.37
C SER A 62 3.36 6.81 -0.20
N ASP A 63 3.22 7.14 -1.48
CA ASP A 63 1.91 7.30 -2.14
C ASP A 63 1.12 5.98 -2.12
N LEU A 64 1.80 4.85 -2.36
CA LEU A 64 1.18 3.54 -2.28
C LEU A 64 0.67 3.21 -0.87
N ALA A 65 1.48 3.52 0.16
CA ALA A 65 1.08 3.34 1.55
C ALA A 65 -0.13 4.22 1.92
N GLN A 66 -0.19 5.45 1.41
CA GLN A 66 -1.30 6.38 1.61
C GLN A 66 -2.60 5.82 0.99
N VAL A 67 -2.53 5.30 -0.24
CA VAL A 67 -3.66 4.68 -0.94
C VAL A 67 -4.15 3.45 -0.19
N LEU A 68 -3.24 2.59 0.26
CA LEU A 68 -3.55 1.41 1.07
C LEU A 68 -4.30 1.74 2.35
N SER A 69 -3.80 2.73 3.09
CA SER A 69 -4.43 3.21 4.32
C SER A 69 -5.83 3.73 4.05
N SER A 70 -6.00 4.52 2.99
CA SER A 70 -7.30 5.07 2.59
C SER A 70 -8.30 3.97 2.21
N ILE A 71 -7.86 2.93 1.50
CA ILE A 71 -8.69 1.76 1.20
C ILE A 71 -9.10 1.04 2.49
N GLY A 72 -8.16 0.81 3.41
CA GLY A 72 -8.44 0.16 4.69
C GLY A 72 -9.51 0.90 5.51
N VAL A 73 -9.43 2.23 5.55
CA VAL A 73 -10.44 3.08 6.21
C VAL A 73 -11.81 2.96 5.53
N ALA A 74 -11.86 2.99 4.20
CA ALA A 74 -13.12 2.86 3.46
C ALA A 74 -13.77 1.48 3.66
N VAL A 75 -12.97 0.41 3.71
CA VAL A 75 -13.42 -0.96 4.02
C VAL A 75 -14.08 -1.01 5.39
N GLN A 76 -13.41 -0.46 6.40
CA GLN A 76 -13.87 -0.46 7.78
C GLN A 76 -15.20 0.29 7.92
N GLN A 77 -15.30 1.48 7.33
CA GLN A 77 -16.53 2.27 7.32
C GLN A 77 -17.70 1.53 6.64
N ALA A 78 -17.43 0.84 5.51
CA ALA A 78 -18.44 0.05 4.83
C ALA A 78 -18.94 -1.13 5.69
N ALA A 79 -18.06 -1.78 6.45
CA ALA A 79 -18.42 -2.87 7.35
C ALA A 79 -19.28 -2.37 8.52
N GLU A 80 -18.92 -1.24 9.13
CA GLU A 80 -19.67 -0.63 10.23
C GLU A 80 -21.07 -0.18 9.80
N ALA A 81 -21.18 0.51 8.65
CA ALA A 81 -22.46 0.93 8.09
C ALA A 81 -23.39 -0.26 7.80
N TYR A 82 -22.83 -1.39 7.36
CA TYR A 82 -23.60 -2.61 7.14
C TYR A 82 -24.07 -3.25 8.45
N GLN A 83 -23.19 -3.39 9.46
CA GLN A 83 -23.57 -3.94 10.77
C GLN A 83 -24.66 -3.09 11.44
N GLU A 84 -24.60 -1.77 11.33
CA GLU A 84 -25.64 -0.89 11.85
C GLU A 84 -26.95 -1.06 11.06
N GLY A 85 -26.87 -1.17 9.73
CA GLY A 85 -28.01 -1.44 8.86
C GLY A 85 -28.70 -2.78 9.19
N GLU A 86 -27.93 -3.86 9.34
CA GLU A 86 -28.43 -5.18 9.73
C GLU A 86 -29.04 -5.15 11.13
N ARG A 87 -28.40 -4.51 12.11
CA ARG A 87 -28.98 -4.34 13.45
C ARG A 87 -30.32 -3.61 13.40
N ARG A 88 -30.39 -2.46 12.71
CA ARG A 88 -31.63 -1.69 12.58
C ARG A 88 -32.74 -2.48 11.90
N ASN A 89 -32.40 -3.30 10.90
CA ASN A 89 -33.38 -4.11 10.19
C ASN A 89 -33.80 -5.32 11.05
N ALA A 90 -32.88 -5.96 11.76
CA ALA A 90 -33.19 -7.03 12.71
C ALA A 90 -34.08 -6.54 13.87
N SER A 91 -33.82 -5.33 14.41
CA SER A 91 -34.66 -4.69 15.44
C SER A 91 -36.08 -4.33 14.98
N ARG A 92 -36.33 -4.30 13.67
CA ARG A 92 -37.66 -4.00 13.11
C ARG A 92 -38.49 -5.26 12.85
N TRP A 93 -37.85 -6.42 12.81
CA TRP A 93 -38.48 -7.69 12.41
C TRP A 93 -38.39 -8.77 13.51
N GLY A 94 -37.85 -8.44 14.67
CA GLY A 94 -37.96 -9.20 15.93
C GLY A 94 -38.73 -8.40 16.96
#